data_AF-A0A8J7EAY2-F1
#
_entry.id   AF-A0A8J7EAY2-F1
#
_cell.length_a   1.000
_cell.length_b   1.000
_cell.length_c   1.000
_cell.angle_alpha   90.00
_cell.angle_beta   90.00
_cell.angle_gamma   90.00
#
_symmetry.space_group_name_H-M   'P 1'
#
loop_
_entity.id
_entity.type
_entity.pdbx_description
1 polymer ?
#
loop_
_entity_poly.entity_id
_entity_poly.type
_entity_poly.pdbx_seq_one_letter_code
_entity_poly.pdbx_strand_id
1 'polypeptide(L)' 'MTSNNVVLDAVMQEIEQTPPEYLPNLLQIVRLFRESVTLKSAEESFRQGWHEAMTGQTIPLAELWDGIDAK' A
#
# COMPACT_ATOMS: atom_id res chain seq x y z
N MET A 1 20.24 13.04 -4.00
CA MET A 1 19.65 13.13 -2.65
C MET A 1 18.91 14.45 -2.37
N THR A 2 18.78 15.35 -3.35
CA THR A 2 18.20 16.70 -3.16
C THR A 2 16.73 16.81 -3.56
N SER A 3 16.26 16.02 -4.53
CA SER A 3 14.93 16.23 -5.12
C SER A 3 13.74 15.82 -4.23
N ASN A 4 13.86 14.75 -3.45
CA ASN A 4 12.76 14.30 -2.58
C ASN A 4 12.48 15.26 -1.42
N ASN A 5 13.53 15.89 -0.88
CA ASN A 5 13.36 16.85 0.22
C ASN A 5 12.65 18.12 -0.24
N VAL A 6 12.97 18.62 -1.45
CA VAL A 6 12.30 19.81 -2.02
C VAL A 6 10.80 19.60 -2.20
N VAL A 7 10.38 18.40 -2.65
CA VAL A 7 8.96 18.08 -2.79
C VAL A 7 8.28 17.95 -1.44
N LEU A 8 8.95 17.32 -0.45
CA LEU A 8 8.41 17.21 0.91
C LEU A 8 8.20 18.59 1.56
N ASP A 9 9.17 19.49 1.42
CA ASP A 9 9.09 20.84 1.95
C ASP A 9 7.91 21.63 1.35
N ALA A 10 7.69 21.51 0.03
CA ALA A 10 6.55 22.13 -0.64
C ALA A 10 5.21 21.57 -0.16
N VAL A 11 5.12 20.25 0.05
CA VAL A 11 3.92 19.60 0.61
C VAL A 11 3.64 20.08 2.02
N MET A 12 4.67 20.19 2.87
CA MET A 12 4.51 20.71 4.23
C MET A 12 4.02 22.16 4.23
N GLN A 13 4.58 23.00 3.36
CA GLN A 13 4.18 24.40 3.23
C GLN A 13 2.71 24.55 2.83
N GLU A 14 2.20 23.70 1.93
CA GLU A 14 0.79 23.72 1.52
C GLU A 14 -0.16 23.29 2.66
N ILE A 15 0.26 22.29 3.45
CA ILE A 15 -0.48 21.83 4.63
C ILE A 15 -0.54 22.94 5.69
N GLU A 16 0.56 23.66 5.92
CA GLU A 16 0.62 24.77 6.88
C GLU A 16 -0.26 25.95 6.48
N GLN A 17 -0.46 26.19 5.18
CA GLN A 17 -1.33 27.24 4.66
C GLN A 17 -2.81 26.84 4.61
N THR A 18 -3.13 25.55 4.85
CA THR A 18 -4.50 25.07 4.85
C THR A 18 -5.25 25.58 6.10
N PRO A 19 -6.45 26.17 5.94
CA PRO A 19 -7.22 26.63 7.09
C PRO A 19 -7.54 25.47 8.07
N PRO A 20 -7.45 25.69 9.40
CA PRO A 20 -7.59 24.64 10.42
C PRO A 20 -8.86 23.80 10.30
N GLU A 21 -9.97 24.40 9.85
CA GLU A 21 -11.26 23.75 9.66
C GLU A 21 -11.26 22.65 8.58
N TYR A 22 -10.30 22.67 7.65
CA TYR A 22 -10.15 21.67 6.59
C TYR A 22 -9.07 20.61 6.91
N LEU A 23 -8.24 20.82 7.93
CA LEU A 23 -7.18 19.87 8.32
C LEU A 23 -7.69 18.45 8.63
N PRO A 24 -8.87 18.26 9.28
CA PRO A 24 -9.40 16.91 9.49
C PRO A 24 -9.70 16.16 8.18
N ASN A 25 -10.26 16.87 7.18
CA ASN A 25 -10.56 16.31 5.87
C ASN A 25 -9.28 16.01 5.09
N LEU A 26 -8.30 16.92 5.14
CA LEU A 26 -6.99 16.73 4.52
C LEU A 26 -6.26 15.51 5.11
N LEU A 27 -6.29 15.35 6.44
CA LEU A 27 -5.72 14.18 7.12
C LEU A 27 -6.38 12.88 6.66
N GLN A 28 -7.70 12.88 6.47
CA GLN A 28 -8.41 11.71 5.96
C GLN A 28 -7.99 11.36 4.53
N ILE A 29 -7.85 12.36 3.65
CA ILE A 29 -7.36 12.17 2.28
C ILE A 29 -5.95 11.59 2.27
N VAL A 30 -5.03 12.13 3.08
CA VAL A 30 -3.65 11.64 3.18
C VAL A 30 -3.60 10.19 3.69
N ARG A 31 -4.44 9.83 4.66
CA ARG A 31 -4.56 8.45 5.16
C ARG A 31 -5.03 7.50 4.07
N LEU A 32 -6.10 7.84 3.37
CA LEU A 32 -6.65 7.04 2.27
C LEU A 32 -5.65 6.90 1.12
N PHE A 33 -4.95 7.98 0.77
CA PHE A 33 -3.90 7.95 -0.24
C PHE A 33 -2.73 7.05 0.19
N ARG A 34 -2.28 7.17 1.44
CA ARG A 34 -1.27 6.26 1.99
C ARG A 34 -1.74 4.82 1.87
N GLU A 35 -2.93 4.50 2.37
CA GLU A 35 -3.49 3.15 2.30
C GLU A 35 -3.60 2.62 0.87
N SER A 36 -3.85 3.48 -0.13
CA SER A 36 -3.95 3.05 -1.53
C SER A 36 -2.59 2.82 -2.21
N VAL A 37 -1.54 3.54 -1.80
CA VAL A 37 -0.19 3.41 -2.38
C VAL A 37 0.71 2.47 -1.58
N THR A 38 0.41 2.23 -0.31
CA THR A 38 1.06 1.16 0.44
C THR A 38 0.45 -0.15 -0.06
N LEU A 39 1.24 -1.01 -0.72
CA LEU A 39 0.83 -2.40 -1.00
C LEU A 39 0.21 -3.01 0.27
N LYS A 40 -0.76 -3.94 0.10
CA LYS A 40 -1.32 -4.76 1.20
C LYS A 40 -0.20 -5.02 2.19
N SER A 41 -0.36 -4.52 3.41
CA SER A 41 0.71 -4.61 4.41
C SER A 41 1.21 -6.06 4.46
N ALA A 42 2.48 -6.28 4.78
CA ALA A 42 2.99 -7.63 4.94
C ALA A 42 2.09 -8.46 5.88
N GLU A 43 1.48 -7.81 6.87
CA GLU A 43 0.46 -8.36 7.75
C GLU A 43 -0.82 -8.80 7.01
N GLU A 44 -1.37 -7.99 6.11
CA GLU A 44 -2.59 -8.30 5.36
C GLU A 44 -2.36 -9.39 4.31
N SER A 45 -1.19 -9.38 3.68
CA SER A 45 -0.73 -10.46 2.80
C SER A 45 -0.54 -11.77 3.58
N PHE A 46 0.03 -11.69 4.79
CA PHE A 46 0.22 -12.85 5.66
C PHE A 46 -1.11 -13.40 6.18
N ARG A 47 -2.04 -12.52 6.61
CA ARG A 47 -3.39 -12.92 7.05
C ARG A 47 -4.14 -13.63 5.94
N GLN A 48 -4.09 -13.10 4.72
CA GLN A 48 -4.69 -13.74 3.55
C GLN A 48 -4.05 -15.09 3.25
N GLY A 49 -2.73 -15.16 3.13
CA GLY A 49 -2.02 -16.43 2.86
C GLY A 49 -2.24 -17.47 3.97
N TRP A 50 -2.34 -17.04 5.22
CA TRP A 50 -2.65 -17.92 6.36
C TRP A 50 -4.08 -18.47 6.28
N HIS A 51 -5.05 -17.64 5.92
CA HIS A 51 -6.43 -18.08 5.72
C HIS A 51 -6.55 -19.07 4.55
N GLU A 52 -5.89 -18.78 3.43
CA GLU A 52 -5.85 -19.66 2.24
C GLU A 52 -5.22 -21.02 2.58
N ALA A 53 -4.11 -21.03 3.32
CA ALA A 53 -3.47 -22.25 3.80
C ALA A 53 -4.37 -23.08 4.73
N MET A 54 -5.08 -22.43 5.65
CA MET A 54 -5.97 -23.09 6.61
C MET A 54 -7.27 -23.60 5.99
N THR A 55 -7.71 -23.01 4.87
CA THR A 55 -8.94 -23.39 4.16
C THR A 55 -8.69 -24.30 2.97
N GLY A 56 -7.43 -24.66 2.69
CA GLY A 56 -7.06 -25.50 1.55
C GLY A 56 -7.18 -24.81 0.20
N GLN A 57 -7.29 -23.48 0.18
CA GLN A 57 -7.25 -22.66 -1.05
C GLN A 57 -5.80 -22.47 -1.51
N THR A 58 -5.06 -23.57 -1.61
CA THR A 58 -3.66 -23.59 -2.01
C THR A 58 -3.49 -24.41 -3.27
N ILE A 59 -2.50 -24.04 -4.08
CA ILE A 59 -2.12 -24.79 -5.27
C ILE A 59 -0.87 -25.60 -4.92
N PRO A 60 -0.82 -26.91 -5.21
CA PRO A 60 0.38 -27.70 -5.05
C PRO A 60 1.56 -27.09 -5.81
N LEU A 61 2.76 -27.10 -5.21
CA LEU A 61 3.95 -26.53 -5.85
C LEU A 61 4.27 -27.18 -7.21
N ALA A 62 3.89 -28.45 -7.38
CA ALA A 62 4.04 -29.17 -8.64
C ALA A 62 3.17 -28.60 -9.77
N GLU A 63 2.01 -28.04 -9.44
CA GLU A 63 1.04 -27.47 -10.39
C GLU A 63 1.28 -25.97 -10.64
N LEU A 64 2.14 -25.33 -9.84
CA LEU A 64 2.45 -23.89 -9.97
C LEU A 64 3.03 -23.53 -11.33
N TRP A 65 3.72 -24.48 -11.97
CA TRP A 65 4.38 -24.29 -13.26
C TRP A 65 3.55 -24.80 -14.44
N ASP A 66 2.39 -25.40 -14.20
CA ASP A 66 1.52 -25.89 -15.27
C ASP A 66 1.03 -24.72 -16.14
N GLY A 67 1.39 -24.77 -17.42
CA GLY A 67 1.06 -23.71 -18.39
C GLY A 67 2.05 -22.55 -18.45
N ILE A 68 3.11 -22.55 -17.62
CA ILE A 68 4.26 -21.64 -17.75
C ILE A 68 5.37 -22.40 -18.50
N ASP A 69 5.19 -22.62 -19.79
CA ASP A 69 6.26 -23.12 -20.65
C ASP A 69 7.33 -22.03 -20.81
N ALA A 70 8.50 -22.23 -20.18
CA ALA A 70 9.69 -21.47 -20.49
C ALA A 70 10.13 -21.83 -21.92
N LYS A 71 9.83 -20.94 -22.88
CA LYS A 71 10.43 -20.99 -24.22
C LYS A 71 11.86 -20.50 -24.21
#